data_AF-A0A2P1PWH4-F1
#
_entry.id   AF-A0A2P1PWH4-F1
#
_cell.length_a   1.000
_cell.length_b   1.000
_cell.length_c   1.000
_cell.angle_alpha   90.00
_cell.angle_beta   90.00
_cell.angle_gamma   90.00
#
_symmetry.space_group_name_H-M   'P 1'
#
loop_
_entity.id
_entity.type
_entity.pdbx_description
1 polymer ?
#
loop_
_entity_poly.entity_id
_entity_poly.type
_entity_poly.pdbx_seq_one_letter_code
_entity_poly.pdbx_strand_id
1 'polypeptide(L)'
;MIAWLKSLFTPRRAAQNTQQQDAVEAGLDPDIREVFLEELNETLASLQATLPKWKDNRRDPAALKQLRRDFHTIKGSAKMVNAGPIGLYCRDLEQLVILFTDHPARMSPEAMYLLERSVPVLAQFVESIRSNTKAPTEAGTLAQKVRKIVGN
;
A
#
# COMPACT_ATOMS: atom_id res chain seq x y z
N MET A 1 -4.31 17.38 -11.03
CA MET A 1 -3.06 16.62 -10.82
C MET A 1 -1.90 17.52 -11.23
N ILE A 2 -1.08 17.89 -10.24
CA ILE A 2 -0.21 19.07 -10.27
C ILE A 2 1.06 18.80 -11.09
N ALA A 3 1.38 19.72 -12.00
CA ALA A 3 2.44 19.65 -13.01
C ALA A 3 3.87 19.92 -12.48
N TRP A 4 4.10 19.88 -11.16
CA TRP A 4 5.33 20.37 -10.53
C TRP A 4 6.37 19.30 -10.13
N LEU A 5 6.11 18.00 -10.28
CA LEU A 5 7.07 16.93 -9.88
C LEU A 5 7.98 16.39 -11.00
N LYS A 6 7.80 16.81 -12.26
CA LYS A 6 8.62 16.29 -13.38
C LYS A 6 10.01 16.92 -13.48
N SER A 7 10.28 18.03 -12.79
CA SER A 7 11.53 18.80 -12.95
C SER A 7 12.61 18.49 -11.93
N LEU A 8 12.35 17.67 -10.90
CA LEU A 8 13.32 17.36 -9.83
C LEU A 8 13.97 15.98 -9.96
N PHE A 9 13.70 15.22 -11.03
CA PHE A 9 14.15 13.83 -11.09
C PHE A 9 14.69 13.45 -12.47
N THR A 10 15.91 13.89 -12.75
CA THR A 10 16.74 13.27 -13.79
C THR A 10 17.20 11.90 -13.25
N PRO A 11 16.89 10.76 -13.90
CA PRO A 11 17.27 9.47 -13.37
C PRO A 11 18.78 9.23 -13.54
N ARG A 12 19.52 9.12 -12.44
CA ARG A 12 20.83 8.45 -12.46
C ARG A 12 20.57 6.94 -12.36
N ARG A 13 20.72 6.24 -13.48
CA ARG A 13 20.63 4.78 -13.56
C ARG A 13 21.92 4.17 -13.03
N ALA A 14 21.85 3.40 -11.94
CA ALA A 14 22.80 2.34 -11.64
C ALA A 14 22.12 1.28 -10.76
N ALA A 15 22.31 0.02 -11.15
CA ALA A 15 21.84 -1.15 -10.44
C ALA A 15 22.51 -1.30 -9.07
N GLN A 16 21.84 -2.06 -8.18
CA GLN A 16 22.35 -2.91 -7.09
C GLN A 16 21.68 -2.61 -5.74
N ASN A 17 20.83 -3.54 -5.26
CA ASN A 17 21.13 -4.45 -4.15
C ASN A 17 19.83 -4.90 -3.43
N THR A 18 19.64 -6.21 -3.29
CA THR A 18 18.41 -6.90 -2.87
C THR A 18 18.25 -6.99 -1.34
N GLN A 19 18.80 -6.05 -0.57
CA GLN A 19 18.71 -6.08 0.90
C GLN A 19 18.56 -4.68 1.47
N GLN A 20 17.31 -4.19 1.50
CA GLN A 20 16.91 -3.08 2.38
C GLN A 20 15.63 -3.51 3.11
N GLN A 21 15.73 -4.59 3.90
CA GLN A 21 14.60 -5.13 4.67
C GLN A 21 14.52 -4.62 6.11
N ASP A 22 15.53 -3.92 6.62
CA ASP A 22 15.48 -3.32 7.95
C ASP A 22 16.20 -1.97 7.95
N ALA A 23 15.48 -0.87 7.70
CA ALA A 23 15.94 0.49 8.04
C ALA A 23 14.81 1.53 7.87
N VAL A 24 14.08 1.69 8.97
CA VAL A 24 13.69 2.96 9.63
C VAL A 24 12.80 3.98 8.90
N GLU A 25 11.53 4.05 9.34
CA GLU A 25 10.69 5.27 9.25
C GLU A 25 11.30 6.46 10.01
N ALA A 26 12.26 6.19 10.91
CA ALA A 26 13.08 7.20 11.59
C ALA A 26 14.13 7.80 10.64
N GLY A 27 13.70 8.74 9.79
CA GLY A 27 14.60 9.47 8.90
C GLY A 27 13.92 10.30 7.81
N LEU A 28 12.59 10.22 7.68
CA LEU A 28 11.88 11.12 6.75
C LEU A 28 12.01 12.57 7.21
N ASP A 29 12.42 13.42 6.28
CA ASP A 29 12.38 14.88 6.44
C ASP A 29 10.96 15.34 6.85
N PRO A 30 10.80 16.24 7.84
CA PRO A 30 9.49 16.65 8.33
C PRO A 30 8.57 17.23 7.25
N ASP A 31 9.11 18.05 6.34
CA ASP A 31 8.31 18.70 5.30
C ASP A 31 7.84 17.67 4.27
N ILE A 32 8.73 16.74 3.88
CA ILE A 32 8.37 15.62 2.99
C ILE A 32 7.36 14.69 3.66
N ARG A 33 7.48 14.48 4.96
CA ARG A 33 6.58 13.62 5.73
C ARG A 33 5.17 14.18 5.77
N GLU A 34 5.00 15.47 5.98
CA GLU A 34 3.67 16.11 5.98
C GLU A 34 2.99 15.95 4.63
N VAL A 35 3.68 16.27 3.54
CA VAL A 35 3.15 16.08 2.17
C VAL A 35 2.81 14.61 1.90
N PHE A 36 3.68 13.69 2.30
CA PHE A 36 3.41 12.26 2.15
C PHE A 36 2.19 11.81 2.95
N LEU A 37 2.03 12.28 4.18
CA LEU A 37 0.87 11.98 5.03
C LEU A 37 -0.43 12.52 4.42
N GLU A 38 -0.42 13.70 3.80
CA GLU A 38 -1.58 14.22 3.07
C GLU A 38 -1.98 13.30 1.92
N GLU A 39 -1.02 12.94 1.04
CA GLU A 39 -1.27 12.01 -0.08
C GLU A 39 -1.77 10.64 0.39
N LEU A 40 -1.18 10.11 1.47
CA LEU A 40 -1.61 8.85 2.07
C LEU A 40 -3.04 8.93 2.58
N ASN A 41 -3.42 10.02 3.25
CA ASN A 41 -4.77 10.18 3.78
C ASN A 41 -5.81 10.29 2.65
N GLU A 42 -5.51 11.02 1.58
CA GLU A 42 -6.40 11.09 0.41
C GLU A 42 -6.61 9.70 -0.22
N THR A 43 -5.52 8.95 -0.42
CA THR A 43 -5.59 7.62 -1.02
C THR A 43 -6.27 6.62 -0.09
N LEU A 44 -6.04 6.72 1.23
CA LEU A 44 -6.71 5.90 2.23
C LEU A 44 -8.22 6.18 2.27
N ALA A 45 -8.64 7.44 2.13
CA ALA A 45 -10.05 7.77 2.02
C ALA A 45 -10.70 7.14 0.77
N SER A 46 -9.99 7.09 -0.37
CA SER A 46 -10.43 6.36 -1.56
C SER A 46 -10.60 4.86 -1.30
N LEU A 47 -9.64 4.22 -0.61
CA LEU A 47 -9.74 2.81 -0.21
C LEU A 47 -10.96 2.57 0.69
N GLN A 48 -11.15 3.43 1.70
CA GLN A 48 -12.28 3.34 2.64
C GLN A 48 -13.64 3.53 1.96
N ALA A 49 -13.71 4.33 0.90
CA ALA A 49 -14.92 4.52 0.11
C ALA A 49 -15.17 3.38 -0.91
N THR A 50 -14.11 2.78 -1.44
CA THR A 50 -14.19 1.76 -2.50
C THR A 50 -14.40 0.36 -1.95
N LEU A 51 -13.74 0.01 -0.84
CA LEU A 51 -13.79 -1.33 -0.26
C LEU A 51 -15.23 -1.78 0.09
N PRO A 52 -16.09 -0.95 0.74
CA PRO A 52 -17.48 -1.33 1.00
C PRO A 52 -18.28 -1.61 -0.28
N LYS A 53 -18.10 -0.79 -1.33
CA LYS A 53 -18.78 -0.99 -2.62
C LYS A 53 -18.40 -2.33 -3.27
N TRP A 54 -17.12 -2.68 -3.21
CA TRP A 54 -16.66 -4.00 -3.67
C TRP A 54 -17.22 -5.12 -2.80
N LYS A 55 -17.33 -4.94 -1.48
CA LYS A 55 -17.93 -5.96 -0.59
C LYS A 55 -19.38 -6.25 -0.94
N ASP A 56 -20.15 -5.20 -1.27
CA ASP A 56 -21.56 -5.31 -1.66
C ASP A 56 -21.71 -5.96 -3.04
N ASN A 57 -20.80 -5.66 -3.98
CA ASN A 57 -20.74 -6.30 -5.28
C ASN A 57 -19.33 -6.79 -5.63
N ARG A 58 -19.01 -8.02 -5.19
CA ARG A 58 -17.67 -8.62 -5.32
C ARG A 58 -17.24 -8.92 -6.75
N ARG A 59 -18.16 -8.82 -7.70
CA ARG A 59 -17.90 -8.97 -9.14
C ARG A 59 -17.72 -7.65 -9.85
N ASP A 60 -17.75 -6.52 -9.16
CA ASP A 60 -17.52 -5.20 -9.77
C ASP A 60 -16.04 -5.03 -10.15
N PRO A 61 -15.70 -5.10 -11.46
CA PRO A 61 -14.31 -4.95 -11.90
C PRO A 61 -13.81 -3.52 -11.72
N ALA A 62 -14.69 -2.51 -11.71
CA ALA A 62 -14.31 -1.12 -11.52
C ALA A 62 -13.81 -0.88 -10.10
N ALA A 63 -14.47 -1.48 -9.10
CA ALA A 63 -14.06 -1.40 -7.71
C ALA A 63 -12.70 -2.08 -7.47
N LEU A 64 -12.48 -3.31 -7.97
CA LEU A 64 -11.16 -3.97 -7.91
C LEU A 64 -10.07 -3.15 -8.62
N LYS A 65 -10.38 -2.56 -9.78
CA LYS A 65 -9.45 -1.71 -10.52
C LYS A 65 -9.09 -0.45 -9.72
N GLN A 66 -10.02 0.13 -8.96
CA GLN A 66 -9.75 1.27 -8.08
C GLN A 66 -8.91 0.85 -6.87
N LEU A 67 -9.26 -0.23 -6.17
CA LEU A 67 -8.45 -0.74 -5.05
C LEU A 67 -6.99 -1.00 -5.47
N ARG A 68 -6.78 -1.62 -6.64
CA ARG A 68 -5.43 -1.84 -7.18
C ARG A 68 -4.68 -0.53 -7.44
N ARG A 69 -5.36 0.49 -8.01
CA ARG A 69 -4.75 1.81 -8.23
C ARG A 69 -4.34 2.45 -6.92
N ASP A 70 -5.18 2.38 -5.89
CA ASP A 70 -4.90 3.00 -4.60
C ASP A 70 -3.68 2.37 -3.93
N PHE A 71 -3.59 1.03 -3.89
CA PHE A 71 -2.39 0.35 -3.39
C PHE A 71 -1.14 0.67 -4.23
N HIS A 72 -1.29 0.75 -5.56
CA HIS A 72 -0.20 1.12 -6.45
C HIS A 72 0.33 2.54 -6.20
N THR A 73 -0.58 3.49 -5.98
CA THR A 73 -0.27 4.89 -5.66
C THR A 73 0.50 4.96 -4.33
N ILE A 74 -0.02 4.33 -3.27
CA ILE A 74 0.67 4.32 -1.97
C ILE A 74 2.06 3.69 -2.10
N LYS A 75 2.18 2.55 -2.79
CA LYS A 75 3.47 1.89 -3.05
C LYS A 75 4.44 2.82 -3.78
N GLY A 76 3.95 3.56 -4.78
CA GLY A 76 4.73 4.55 -5.54
C GLY A 76 5.23 5.69 -4.66
N SER A 77 4.32 6.36 -3.94
CA SER A 77 4.65 7.46 -3.03
C SER A 77 5.62 7.01 -1.94
N ALA A 78 5.38 5.85 -1.32
CA ALA A 78 6.25 5.27 -0.31
C ALA A 78 7.68 5.04 -0.82
N LYS A 79 7.84 4.59 -2.08
CA LYS A 79 9.15 4.41 -2.70
C LYS A 79 9.87 5.75 -2.91
N MET A 80 9.15 6.82 -3.28
CA MET A 80 9.74 8.14 -3.52
C MET A 80 10.32 8.76 -2.25
N VAL A 81 9.68 8.51 -1.11
CA VAL A 81 10.11 9.05 0.20
C VAL A 81 10.87 8.04 1.06
N ASN A 82 11.23 6.89 0.48
CA ASN A 82 11.92 5.79 1.17
C ASN A 82 11.18 5.23 2.40
N ALA A 83 9.84 5.29 2.43
CA ALA A 83 8.99 4.67 3.44
C ALA A 83 8.78 3.18 3.14
N GLY A 84 9.85 2.39 3.31
CA GLY A 84 9.89 0.97 2.93
C GLY A 84 8.73 0.12 3.46
N PRO A 85 8.45 0.08 4.79
CA PRO A 85 7.46 -0.83 5.36
C PRO A 85 6.05 -0.73 4.77
N ILE A 86 5.48 0.47 4.70
CA ILE A 86 4.16 0.69 4.09
C ILE A 86 4.17 0.37 2.58
N GLY A 87 5.26 0.67 1.88
CA GLY A 87 5.40 0.35 0.46
C GLY A 87 5.40 -1.17 0.18
N LEU A 88 6.13 -1.94 0.98
CA LEU A 88 6.14 -3.40 0.90
C LEU A 88 4.76 -3.99 1.23
N TYR A 89 4.10 -3.44 2.24
CA TYR A 89 2.75 -3.84 2.64
C TYR A 89 1.73 -3.62 1.52
N CYS A 90 1.72 -2.43 0.91
CA CYS A 90 0.83 -2.12 -0.22
C CYS A 90 1.13 -2.93 -1.47
N ARG A 91 2.39 -3.27 -1.74
CA ARG A 91 2.73 -4.19 -2.84
C ARG A 91 2.06 -5.55 -2.65
N ASP A 92 2.13 -6.12 -1.45
CA ASP A 92 1.55 -7.44 -1.20
C ASP A 92 0.02 -7.43 -1.36
N LEU A 93 -0.64 -6.35 -0.95
CA LEU A 93 -2.08 -6.14 -1.14
C LEU A 93 -2.45 -5.89 -2.60
N GLU A 94 -1.65 -5.12 -3.35
CA GLU A 94 -1.82 -4.94 -4.79
C GLU A 94 -1.81 -6.30 -5.50
N GLN A 95 -0.90 -7.20 -5.11
CA GLN A 95 -0.82 -8.55 -5.67
C GLN A 95 -2.04 -9.41 -5.32
N LEU A 96 -2.61 -9.25 -4.13
CA LEU A 96 -3.87 -9.91 -3.75
C LEU A 96 -5.04 -9.42 -4.62
N VAL A 97 -5.13 -8.12 -4.89
CA VAL A 97 -6.20 -7.57 -5.74
C VAL A 97 -6.02 -8.00 -7.20
N ILE A 98 -4.78 -8.11 -7.69
CA ILE A 98 -4.46 -8.70 -9.00
C ILE A 98 -4.95 -10.15 -9.04
N LEU A 99 -4.66 -10.93 -7.99
CA LEU A 99 -5.14 -12.31 -7.89
C LEU A 99 -6.66 -12.42 -8.00
N PHE A 100 -7.41 -11.54 -7.33
CA PHE A 100 -8.87 -11.52 -7.41
C PHE A 100 -9.40 -11.15 -8.80
N THR A 101 -8.66 -10.28 -9.51
CA THR A 101 -9.00 -9.86 -10.87
C THR A 101 -8.78 -11.01 -11.85
N ASP A 102 -7.63 -11.68 -11.77
CA ASP A 102 -7.23 -12.72 -12.73
C ASP A 102 -7.88 -14.08 -12.42
N HIS A 103 -8.13 -14.34 -11.14
CA HIS A 103 -8.67 -15.62 -10.66
C HIS A 103 -9.80 -15.40 -9.63
N PRO A 104 -11.01 -14.98 -10.05
CA PRO A 104 -12.12 -14.73 -9.13
C PRO A 104 -12.49 -15.92 -8.22
N ALA A 105 -12.26 -17.16 -8.69
CA ALA A 105 -12.47 -18.38 -7.90
C ALA A 105 -11.54 -18.49 -6.66
N ARG A 106 -10.45 -17.71 -6.62
CA ARG A 106 -9.50 -17.67 -5.50
C ARG A 106 -9.87 -16.64 -4.42
N MET A 107 -11.01 -15.96 -4.54
CA MET A 107 -11.58 -15.10 -3.48
C MET A 107 -12.16 -15.94 -2.31
N SER A 108 -11.28 -16.64 -1.58
CA SER A 108 -11.68 -17.40 -0.39
C SER A 108 -12.08 -16.46 0.77
N PRO A 109 -12.88 -16.94 1.75
CA PRO A 109 -13.22 -16.16 2.95
C PRO A 109 -12.00 -15.56 3.66
N GLU A 110 -10.90 -16.32 3.74
CA GLU A 110 -9.65 -15.83 4.33
C GLU A 110 -9.03 -14.71 3.49
N ALA A 111 -8.95 -14.87 2.17
CA ALA A 111 -8.36 -13.86 1.30
C ALA A 111 -9.14 -12.54 1.37
N MET A 112 -10.48 -12.62 1.40
CA MET A 112 -11.34 -11.45 1.55
C MET A 112 -11.14 -10.79 2.91
N TYR A 113 -11.08 -11.58 3.99
CA TYR A 113 -10.80 -11.06 5.33
C TYR A 113 -9.46 -10.31 5.39
N LEU A 114 -8.40 -10.82 4.74
CA LEU A 114 -7.11 -10.14 4.72
C LEU A 114 -7.17 -8.79 3.99
N LEU A 115 -7.86 -8.72 2.85
CA LEU A 115 -8.06 -7.45 2.15
C LEU A 115 -8.86 -6.46 3.01
N GLU A 116 -9.93 -6.92 3.66
CA GLU A 116 -10.73 -6.06 4.53
C GLU A 116 -9.95 -5.55 5.75
N ARG A 117 -9.17 -6.43 6.38
CA ARG A 117 -8.33 -6.08 7.54
C ARG A 117 -7.18 -5.16 7.17
N SER A 118 -6.78 -5.13 5.91
CA SER A 118 -5.65 -4.32 5.47
C SER A 118 -5.86 -2.81 5.54
N VAL A 119 -7.09 -2.34 5.30
CA VAL A 119 -7.39 -0.90 5.29
C VAL A 119 -7.27 -0.27 6.70
N PRO A 120 -7.80 -0.88 7.77
CA PRO A 120 -7.52 -0.43 9.13
C PRO A 120 -6.04 -0.47 9.51
N VAL A 121 -5.26 -1.45 9.02
CA VAL A 121 -3.81 -1.52 9.28
C VAL A 121 -3.07 -0.40 8.52
N LEU A 122 -3.51 -0.03 7.33
CA LEU A 122 -2.99 1.15 6.63
C LEU A 122 -3.25 2.45 7.40
N ALA A 123 -4.41 2.59 8.07
CA ALA A 123 -4.65 3.72 8.96
C ALA A 123 -3.66 3.77 10.14
N GLN A 124 -3.28 2.60 10.66
CA GLN A 124 -2.24 2.51 11.70
C GLN A 124 -0.86 2.91 11.17
N PHE A 125 -0.54 2.62 9.90
CA PHE A 125 0.70 3.12 9.27
C PHE A 125 0.74 4.65 9.22
N VAL A 126 -0.39 5.31 8.88
CA VAL A 126 -0.47 6.77 8.89
C VAL A 126 -0.11 7.33 10.27
N GLU A 127 -0.62 6.70 11.34
CA GLU A 127 -0.29 7.09 12.70
C GLU A 127 1.18 6.79 13.05
N SER A 128 1.71 5.63 12.65
CA SER A 128 3.13 5.29 12.85
C SER A 128 4.06 6.31 12.21
N ILE A 129 3.78 6.70 10.97
CA ILE A 129 4.57 7.68 10.22
C ILE A 129 4.46 9.07 10.86
N ARG A 130 3.24 9.49 11.24
CA ARG A 130 2.99 10.77 11.93
C ARG A 130 3.76 10.87 13.23
N SER A 131 3.66 9.85 14.06
CA SER A 131 4.29 9.79 15.38
C SER A 131 5.76 9.36 15.32
N ASN A 132 6.32 9.12 14.13
CA ASN A 132 7.69 8.65 13.90
C ASN A 132 8.03 7.40 14.73
N THR A 133 7.10 6.45 14.76
CA THR A 133 7.23 5.18 15.48
C THR A 133 7.45 4.03 14.50
N LYS A 134 7.49 2.79 15.00
CA LYS A 134 7.64 1.62 14.13
C LYS A 134 6.33 1.32 13.40
N ALA A 135 6.46 0.69 12.25
CA ALA A 135 5.35 0.11 11.50
C ALA A 135 4.47 -0.79 12.41
N PRO A 136 3.15 -0.87 12.16
CA PRO A 136 2.24 -1.69 12.96
C PRO A 136 2.66 -3.16 12.98
N THR A 137 2.71 -3.78 14.16
CA THR A 137 3.13 -5.20 14.31
C THR A 137 2.26 -6.14 13.48
N GLU A 138 0.95 -5.86 13.40
CA GLU A 138 0.01 -6.66 12.63
C GLU A 138 0.30 -6.67 11.12
N ALA A 139 0.89 -5.60 10.58
CA ALA A 139 1.20 -5.48 9.16
C ALA A 139 2.10 -6.63 8.68
N GLY A 140 3.09 -7.00 9.47
CA GLY A 140 4.00 -8.11 9.14
C GLY A 140 3.28 -9.45 9.05
N THR A 141 2.45 -9.78 10.05
CA THR A 141 1.66 -11.02 10.07
C THR A 141 0.63 -11.07 8.93
N LEU A 142 -0.07 -9.97 8.68
CA LEU A 142 -1.07 -9.89 7.60
C LEU A 142 -0.40 -10.04 6.24
N ALA A 143 0.70 -9.33 5.99
CA ALA A 143 1.46 -9.44 4.74
C ALA A 143 1.99 -10.86 4.50
N GLN A 144 2.46 -11.54 5.55
CA GLN A 144 2.88 -12.93 5.44
C GLN A 144 1.73 -13.85 5.01
N LYS A 145 0.53 -13.68 5.57
CA LYS A 145 -0.66 -14.45 5.16
C LYS A 145 -1.06 -14.15 3.72
N VAL A 146 -1.01 -12.88 3.31
CA VAL A 146 -1.29 -12.47 1.93
C VAL A 146 -0.34 -13.14 0.94
N ARG A 147 0.98 -13.12 1.21
CA ARG A 147 1.99 -13.77 0.35
C ARG A 147 1.73 -15.27 0.19
N LYS A 148 1.38 -15.97 1.29
CA LYS A 148 0.96 -17.38 1.25
C LYS A 148 -0.25 -17.62 0.33
N ILE A 149 -1.27 -16.76 0.38
CA ILE A 149 -2.45 -16.87 -0.49
C ILE A 149 -2.08 -16.60 -1.94
N VAL A 150 -1.28 -15.57 -2.21
CA VAL A 150 -0.83 -15.25 -3.56
C VAL A 150 0.01 -16.39 -4.16
N GLY A 151 0.84 -17.04 -3.34
CA GLY A 151 1.78 -18.08 -3.76
C GLY A 151 3.21 -17.56 -3.96
N ASN A 152 3.58 -16.47 -3.26
CA ASN A 152 4.91 -15.85 -3.28
C ASN A 152 5.66 -16.06 -1.96
#